data_AF-A0A7H8NWJ9-F1
#
_entry.id   AF-A0A7H8NWJ9-F1
#
_cell.length_a   1.000
_cell.length_b   1.000
_cell.length_c   1.000
_cell.angle_alpha   90.00
_cell.angle_beta   90.00
_cell.angle_gamma   90.00
#
_symmetry.space_group_name_H-M   'P 1'
#
loop_
_entity.id
_entity.type
_entity.pdbx_description
1 polymer ?
#
loop_
_entity_poly.entity_id
_entity_poly.type
_entity_poly.pdbx_seq_one_letter_code
_entity_poly.pdbx_strand_id
1 'polypeptide(L)'
;MLGIFMALLVVGTMAICLATQLASNAAMLLMDRSNFIPAQSSIFFFEPSVINDGSSNYWLYGQDRTYYYHFTYQADAPYLYIPRNNTCVDFDRTDVRTWCSASRGLPR
;
A
#
# COMPACT_ATOMS: atom_id res chain seq x y z
N MET A 1 0.38 4.74 39.79
CA MET A 1 1.29 5.06 38.66
C MET A 1 1.36 3.92 37.64
N LEU A 2 1.75 2.69 38.00
CA LEU A 2 1.92 1.58 37.04
C LEU A 2 0.66 1.23 36.22
N GLY A 3 -0.53 1.24 36.84
CA GLY A 3 -1.79 0.94 36.13
C GLY A 3 -2.19 1.97 35.08
N ILE A 4 -1.85 3.25 35.28
CA ILE A 4 -2.12 4.32 34.30
C ILE A 4 -1.18 4.17 33.10
N PHE A 5 0.10 3.85 33.33
CA PHE A 5 1.04 3.60 32.24
C PHE A 5 0.62 2.41 31.37
N MET A 6 0.16 1.31 31.97
CA MET A 6 -0.35 0.17 31.21
C MET A 6 -1.61 0.52 30.42
N ALA A 7 -2.55 1.25 31.01
CA ALA A 7 -3.75 1.70 30.31
C ALA A 7 -3.41 2.58 29.09
N LEU A 8 -2.46 3.52 29.24
CA LEU A 8 -1.99 4.38 28.16
C LEU A 8 -1.32 3.57 27.03
N LEU A 9 -0.56 2.53 27.39
CA LEU A 9 0.11 1.67 26.40
C LEU A 9 -0.91 0.83 25.61
N VAL A 10 -1.92 0.27 26.29
CA VAL A 10 -3.01 -0.47 25.64
C VAL A 10 -3.83 0.45 24.72
N VAL A 11 -4.22 1.63 25.19
CA VAL A 11 -4.98 2.58 24.38
C VAL A 11 -4.15 3.08 23.19
N GLY A 12 -2.87 3.39 23.40
CA GLY A 12 -1.97 3.83 22.35
C GLY A 12 -1.75 2.77 21.27
N THR A 13 -1.51 1.52 21.67
CA THR A 13 -1.35 0.39 20.72
C THR A 13 -2.63 0.13 19.94
N MET A 14 -3.78 0.12 20.62
CA MET A 14 -5.09 -0.06 19.97
C MET A 14 -5.40 1.07 18.98
N ALA A 15 -5.10 2.32 19.34
CA ALA A 15 -5.26 3.46 18.44
C ALA A 15 -4.38 3.35 17.18
N ILE A 16 -3.11 2.92 17.33
CA ILE A 16 -2.22 2.70 16.18
C ILE A 16 -2.76 1.60 15.26
N CYS A 17 -3.20 0.48 15.82
CA CYS A 17 -3.74 -0.64 15.05
C CYS A 17 -5.04 -0.29 14.32
N LEU A 18 -5.91 0.54 14.92
CA LEU A 18 -7.19 0.94 14.33
C LEU A 18 -7.04 2.07 13.30
N ALA A 19 -6.06 2.95 13.47
CA ALA A 19 -5.86 4.12 12.61
C ALA A 19 -4.92 3.86 11.42
N THR A 20 -4.25 2.70 11.37
CA THR A 20 -3.23 2.41 10.37
C THR A 20 -3.39 1.02 9.75
N GLN A 21 -2.75 0.83 8.60
CA GLN A 21 -2.68 -0.44 7.86
C GLN A 21 -1.61 -1.40 8.43
N LEU A 22 -0.96 -1.06 9.56
CA LEU A 22 0.23 -1.75 10.05
C LEU A 22 0.07 -3.27 10.12
N ALA A 23 -1.01 -3.74 10.77
CA ALA A 23 -1.23 -5.16 10.98
C ALA A 23 -1.48 -5.90 9.65
N SER A 24 -2.29 -5.32 8.76
CA SER A 24 -2.61 -5.92 7.45
C SER A 24 -1.37 -5.97 6.56
N ASN A 25 -0.63 -4.87 6.46
CA ASN A 25 0.59 -4.83 5.67
C ASN A 25 1.69 -5.73 6.25
N ALA A 26 1.83 -5.82 7.57
CA ALA A 26 2.76 -6.75 8.19
C ALA A 26 2.40 -8.21 7.86
N ALA A 27 1.12 -8.57 7.93
CA ALA A 27 0.66 -9.90 7.54
C ALA A 27 0.92 -10.18 6.05
N MET A 28 0.61 -9.23 5.17
CA MET A 28 0.85 -9.33 3.73
C MET A 28 2.32 -9.59 3.40
N LEU A 29 3.24 -8.87 4.05
CA LEU A 29 4.69 -9.03 3.87
C LEU A 29 5.23 -10.37 4.41
N LEU A 30 4.57 -10.94 5.43
CA LEU A 30 4.97 -12.23 6.01
C LEU A 30 4.46 -13.43 5.20
N MET A 31 3.28 -13.31 4.57
CA MET A 31 2.64 -14.42 3.87
C MET A 31 3.26 -14.72 2.50
N ASP A 32 3.74 -13.71 1.79
CA ASP A 32 4.31 -13.87 0.46
C ASP A 32 5.50 -12.93 0.27
N ARG A 33 6.67 -13.47 -0.10
CA ARG A 33 7.89 -12.68 -0.28
C ARG A 33 7.88 -11.79 -1.52
N SER A 34 6.97 -12.02 -2.46
CA SER A 34 6.78 -11.14 -3.60
C SER A 34 6.09 -9.83 -3.23
N ASN A 35 5.43 -9.78 -2.06
CA ASN A 35 4.84 -8.56 -1.55
C ASN A 35 5.91 -7.57 -1.08
N PHE A 36 5.69 -6.31 -1.41
CA PHE A 36 6.49 -5.19 -0.94
C PHE A 36 5.60 -3.95 -0.77
N ILE A 37 6.11 -2.95 -0.05
CA ILE A 37 5.46 -1.64 0.09
C ILE A 37 6.14 -0.63 -0.85
N PRO A 38 5.38 0.11 -1.69
CA PRO A 38 5.93 1.15 -2.55
C PRO A 38 6.79 2.18 -1.82
N ALA A 39 7.81 2.71 -2.50
CA ALA A 39 8.82 3.62 -1.95
C ALA A 39 8.24 4.96 -1.46
N GLN A 40 7.12 5.37 -2.04
CA GLN A 40 6.39 6.60 -1.72
C GLN A 40 5.37 6.40 -0.60
N SER A 41 5.12 5.15 -0.21
CA SER A 41 4.20 4.78 0.87
C SER A 41 4.92 4.17 2.06
N SER A 42 4.16 3.75 3.07
CA SER A 42 4.70 3.07 4.25
C SER A 42 3.79 1.93 4.70
N ILE A 43 4.34 1.05 5.54
CA ILE A 43 3.60 -0.06 6.16
C ILE A 43 2.35 0.42 6.93
N PHE A 44 2.30 1.69 7.32
CA PHE A 44 1.17 2.26 8.06
C PHE A 44 0.04 2.78 7.16
N PHE A 45 0.32 3.09 5.90
CA PHE A 45 -0.62 3.83 5.04
C PHE A 45 -0.91 3.18 3.69
N PHE A 46 -0.07 2.27 3.24
CA PHE A 46 -0.33 1.55 2.00
C PHE A 46 -1.55 0.65 2.17
N GLU A 47 -2.45 0.69 1.20
CA GLU A 47 -3.68 -0.06 1.16
C GLU A 47 -3.74 -0.86 -0.16
N PRO A 48 -3.51 -2.17 -0.13
CA PRO A 48 -3.81 -3.04 -1.26
C PRO A 48 -5.31 -2.99 -1.58
N SER A 49 -5.67 -2.70 -2.84
CA SER A 49 -7.07 -2.59 -3.27
C SER A 49 -7.51 -3.71 -4.20
N VAL A 50 -6.59 -4.29 -4.97
CA VAL A 50 -6.84 -5.47 -5.80
C VAL A 50 -5.70 -6.45 -5.55
N ILE A 51 -6.06 -7.69 -5.23
CA ILE A 51 -5.12 -8.78 -4.99
C ILE A 51 -5.19 -9.75 -6.18
N ASN A 52 -4.05 -10.30 -6.57
CA ASN A 52 -4.00 -11.36 -7.56
C ASN A 52 -4.77 -12.59 -7.07
N ASP A 53 -5.71 -13.08 -7.87
CA ASP A 53 -6.58 -14.22 -7.57
C ASP A 53 -5.98 -15.58 -8.00
N GLY A 54 -4.76 -15.57 -8.54
CA GLY A 54 -3.99 -16.75 -8.91
C GLY A 54 -3.34 -17.47 -7.71
N SER A 55 -2.27 -18.23 -7.97
CA SER A 55 -1.57 -19.03 -6.95
C SER A 55 -0.77 -18.22 -5.92
N SER A 56 -0.64 -16.91 -6.11
CA SER A 56 0.18 -16.02 -5.31
C SER A 56 -0.63 -14.81 -4.87
N ASN A 57 -0.43 -14.35 -3.63
CA ASN A 57 -1.27 -13.35 -2.98
C ASN A 57 -0.59 -11.98 -2.96
N TYR A 58 -0.09 -11.53 -4.11
CA TYR A 58 0.47 -10.18 -4.24
C TYR A 58 -0.58 -9.17 -4.66
N TRP A 59 -0.34 -7.91 -4.30
CA TRP A 59 -1.21 -6.81 -4.71
C TRP A 59 -0.98 -6.44 -6.18
N LEU A 60 -2.06 -6.19 -6.92
CA LEU A 60 -2.06 -5.70 -8.30
C LEU A 60 -2.25 -4.19 -8.37
N TYR A 61 -3.15 -3.70 -7.52
CA TYR A 61 -3.42 -2.28 -7.33
C TYR A 61 -3.43 -1.97 -5.85
N GLY A 62 -2.95 -0.78 -5.52
CA GLY A 62 -3.00 -0.26 -4.16
C GLY A 62 -3.08 1.26 -4.16
N GLN A 63 -3.21 1.82 -2.98
CA GLN A 63 -3.32 3.25 -2.79
C GLN A 63 -2.75 3.67 -1.45
N ASP A 64 -2.43 4.94 -1.30
CA ASP A 64 -2.34 5.58 0.00
C ASP A 64 -3.07 6.93 -0.05
N ARG A 65 -2.73 7.87 0.81
CA ARG A 65 -3.36 9.21 0.83
C ARG A 65 -2.95 10.09 -0.35
N THR A 66 -1.85 9.79 -1.02
CA THR A 66 -1.21 10.67 -2.01
C THR A 66 -1.23 10.05 -3.40
N TYR A 67 -1.04 8.74 -3.52
CA TYR A 67 -0.85 8.05 -4.79
C TYR A 67 -1.75 6.82 -4.95
N TYR A 68 -2.03 6.49 -6.21
CA TYR A 68 -2.42 5.16 -6.64
C TYR A 68 -1.19 4.40 -7.14
N TYR A 69 -1.17 3.08 -6.96
CA TYR A 69 -0.08 2.19 -7.30
C TYR A 69 -0.55 1.00 -8.14
N HIS A 70 0.26 0.58 -9.10
CA HIS A 70 0.02 -0.60 -9.93
C HIS A 70 1.29 -1.45 -10.03
N PHE A 71 1.19 -2.75 -9.76
CA PHE A 71 2.32 -3.69 -9.87
C PHE A 71 2.63 -4.03 -11.33
N THR A 72 3.90 -4.05 -11.74
CA THR A 72 4.29 -4.17 -13.17
C THR A 72 5.03 -5.44 -13.55
N TYR A 73 5.29 -6.37 -12.61
CA TYR A 73 6.11 -7.58 -12.84
C TYR A 73 7.56 -7.34 -13.30
N GLN A 74 7.99 -6.08 -13.42
CA GLN A 74 9.31 -5.70 -13.92
C GLN A 74 10.29 -5.49 -12.77
N ALA A 75 11.46 -6.11 -12.83
CA ALA A 75 12.45 -6.01 -11.76
C ALA A 75 13.03 -4.59 -11.60
N ASP A 76 13.18 -3.85 -12.70
CA ASP A 76 13.74 -2.50 -12.77
C ASP A 76 12.71 -1.39 -12.51
N ALA A 77 11.42 -1.72 -12.55
CA ALA A 77 10.33 -0.78 -12.32
C ALA A 77 9.12 -1.48 -11.69
N PRO A 78 9.23 -2.09 -10.49
CA PRO A 78 8.27 -3.05 -9.94
C PRO A 78 6.84 -2.56 -9.75
N TYR A 79 6.63 -1.24 -9.79
CA TYR A 79 5.31 -0.64 -9.80
C TYR A 79 5.32 0.70 -10.53
N LEU A 80 4.14 1.09 -11.01
CA LEU A 80 3.82 2.45 -11.42
C LEU A 80 3.07 3.17 -10.31
N TYR A 81 3.17 4.49 -10.27
CA TYR A 81 2.39 5.31 -9.37
C TYR A 81 1.95 6.62 -10.00
N ILE A 82 0.79 7.12 -9.60
CA ILE A 82 0.23 8.40 -10.06
C ILE A 82 -0.44 9.14 -8.89
N PRO A 83 -0.35 10.48 -8.80
CA PRO A 83 -1.05 11.22 -7.76
C PRO A 83 -2.56 10.94 -7.79
N ARG A 84 -3.18 10.86 -6.62
CA ARG A 84 -4.65 10.80 -6.51
C ARG A 84 -5.31 12.03 -7.08
N ASN A 85 -4.72 13.19 -6.81
CA ASN A 85 -5.12 14.45 -7.42
C ASN A 85 -4.43 14.57 -8.79
N ASN A 86 -5.04 13.99 -9.82
CA ASN A 86 -4.57 14.05 -11.20
C ASN A 86 -5.67 14.55 -12.12
N THR A 87 -5.29 14.93 -13.34
CA THR A 87 -6.21 15.45 -14.36
C THR A 87 -6.31 14.51 -15.56
N CYS A 88 -6.09 13.21 -15.37
CA CYS A 88 -6.23 12.25 -16.45
C CYS A 88 -7.70 12.11 -16.85
N VAL A 89 -7.96 12.18 -18.16
CA VAL A 89 -9.29 11.94 -18.72
C VAL A 89 -9.64 10.46 -18.54
N ASP A 90 -10.89 10.18 -18.16
CA ASP A 90 -11.40 8.82 -17.92
C ASP A 90 -10.58 8.00 -16.92
N PHE A 91 -10.01 8.67 -15.91
CA PHE A 91 -9.18 8.04 -14.89
C PHE A 91 -9.92 6.93 -14.12
N ASP A 92 -9.34 5.73 -14.14
CA ASP A 92 -9.73 4.59 -13.32
C ASP A 92 -8.53 4.10 -12.49
N ARG A 93 -8.70 4.10 -11.17
CA ARG A 93 -7.67 3.65 -10.20
C ARG A 93 -7.30 2.17 -10.33
N THR A 94 -8.12 1.37 -11.01
CA THR A 94 -7.94 -0.06 -11.24
C THR A 94 -7.70 -0.42 -12.70
N ASP A 95 -7.50 0.56 -13.57
CA ASP A 95 -7.05 0.36 -14.95
C ASP A 95 -5.86 1.28 -15.26
N VAL A 96 -4.65 0.72 -15.18
CA VAL A 96 -3.40 1.45 -15.41
C VAL A 96 -3.32 2.11 -16.79
N ARG A 97 -4.08 1.63 -17.78
CA ARG A 97 -4.09 2.20 -19.15
C ARG A 97 -4.68 3.62 -19.17
N THR A 98 -5.48 3.96 -18.17
CA THR A 98 -6.05 5.31 -17.99
C THR A 98 -5.08 6.30 -17.33
N TRP A 99 -3.89 5.85 -16.91
CA TRP A 99 -2.94 6.68 -16.15
C TRP A 99 -2.02 7.44 -17.09
N CYS A 100 -2.40 8.67 -17.43
CA CYS A 100 -1.78 9.49 -18.47
C CYS A 100 -0.32 9.93 -18.21
N SER A 101 0.19 9.89 -16.97
CA SER A 101 1.57 10.31 -16.63
C SER A 101 2.09 9.57 -15.39
N ALA A 102 1.93 8.26 -15.37
CA ALA A 102 2.41 7.45 -14.26
C ALA A 102 3.95 7.44 -14.18
N SER A 103 4.46 7.57 -12.97
CA SER A 103 5.89 7.46 -12.66
C SER A 103 6.28 6.02 -12.34
N ARG A 104 7.54 5.66 -12.62
CA ARG A 104 8.09 4.34 -12.26
C ARG A 104 8.64 4.36 -10.84
N GLY A 105 8.20 3.41 -10.05
CA GLY A 105 8.73 3.15 -8.73
C GLY A 105 10.01 2.33 -8.79
N LEU A 106 10.99 2.69 -7.97
CA LEU A 106 12.20 1.88 -7.79
C LEU A 106 12.00 0.86 -6.66
N PRO A 107 12.66 -0.30 -6.72
CA PRO A 107 12.77 -1.20 -5.58
C PRO A 107 13.47 -0.48 -4.42
N ARG A 108 13.03 -0.79 -3.20
CA ARG A 108 13.69 -0.34 -1.97
C ARG A 108 14.83 -1.29 -1.60
#